data_AF-A0A1I1MRU9-F1
#
_entry.id   AF-A0A1I1MRU9-F1
#
_cell.length_a   1.000
_cell.length_b   1.000
_cell.length_c   1.000
_cell.angle_alpha   90.00
_cell.angle_beta   90.00
_cell.angle_gamma   90.00
#
_symmetry.space_group_name_H-M   'P 1'
#
loop_
_entity.id
_entity.type
_entity.pdbx_description
1 polymer ?
#
loop_
_entity_poly.entity_id
_entity_poly.type
_entity_poly.pdbx_seq_one_letter_code
_entity_poly.pdbx_strand_id
1 'polypeptide(L)'
;MNMIPRLPVEMPSADLVDIPAYTASGNERFLFEKAWERRLPLLLKGPTGSGKTRFITHMAAQLGLPLFTVACHDDLSAADLTGRHLLKGGDTVWVDGPLTRAVREGGLCYLDEIVEARKDVAVVLHPLTDDRRILPLERTGELLTAPPSFMIAVSYNPGYQNLLKNLKPSTRQRFVSISFDFLPREAEIAVVAQESGLDEAAVAPLVDLARRLRTLKGQDIEEGVSTRLVVYAASLIAAGLPRQEAVIAAIIEPLTDEPEVRAGLVEVARAVLA
;
A
#
# COMPACT_ATOMS: atom_id res chain seq x y z
N MET A 1 2.73 -33.24 -16.08
CA MET A 1 3.34 -31.92 -16.31
C MET A 1 2.37 -31.13 -17.18
N ASN A 2 1.33 -30.55 -16.57
CA ASN A 2 0.26 -29.89 -17.33
C ASN A 2 0.64 -28.44 -17.58
N MET A 3 0.84 -28.12 -18.85
CA MET A 3 1.00 -26.75 -19.34
C MET A 3 -0.29 -25.99 -19.07
N ILE A 4 -0.23 -24.98 -18.20
CA ILE A 4 -1.30 -24.02 -18.00
C ILE A 4 -1.41 -23.17 -19.28
N PRO A 5 -2.56 -23.13 -19.97
CA PRO A 5 -2.72 -22.36 -21.20
C PRO A 5 -2.62 -20.86 -20.91
N ARG A 6 -1.82 -20.14 -21.72
CA ARG A 6 -1.89 -18.68 -21.81
C ARG A 6 -3.19 -18.34 -22.54
N LEU A 7 -4.10 -17.65 -21.86
CA LEU A 7 -5.31 -17.11 -22.48
C LEU A 7 -5.07 -15.64 -22.84
N PRO A 8 -5.51 -15.18 -24.03
CA PRO A 8 -5.52 -13.78 -24.37
C PRO A 8 -6.59 -13.08 -23.53
N VAL A 9 -6.19 -12.11 -22.72
CA VAL A 9 -7.13 -11.17 -22.09
C VAL A 9 -7.41 -10.11 -23.15
N GLU A 10 -8.64 -10.09 -23.68
CA GLU A 10 -9.10 -8.93 -24.46
C GLU A 10 -9.14 -7.73 -23.52
N MET A 11 -8.20 -6.80 -23.74
CA MET A 11 -8.15 -5.53 -23.05
C MET A 11 -9.41 -4.73 -23.45
N PRO A 12 -10.19 -4.20 -22.49
CA PRO A 12 -11.32 -3.34 -22.82
C PRO A 12 -10.85 -2.14 -23.67
N SER A 13 -11.73 -1.69 -24.57
CA SER A 13 -11.51 -0.56 -25.47
C SER A 13 -11.01 0.66 -24.71
N ALA A 14 -10.05 1.37 -25.31
CA ALA A 14 -9.32 2.50 -24.75
C ALA A 14 -10.21 3.75 -24.50
N ASP A 15 -11.02 3.70 -23.45
CA ASP A 15 -11.27 4.90 -22.67
C ASP A 15 -9.95 5.22 -21.94
N LEU A 16 -9.54 6.49 -21.95
CA LEU A 16 -8.29 6.95 -21.32
C LEU A 16 -8.36 6.73 -19.81
N VAL A 17 -8.06 5.51 -19.36
CA VAL A 17 -7.82 5.22 -17.95
C VAL A 17 -6.59 6.02 -17.56
N ASP A 18 -6.77 7.01 -16.68
CA ASP A 18 -5.66 7.75 -16.09
C ASP A 18 -4.86 6.76 -15.23
N ILE A 19 -3.73 6.28 -15.75
CA ILE A 19 -2.86 5.33 -15.05
C ILE A 19 -1.94 6.15 -14.13
N PRO A 20 -2.07 6.05 -12.80
CA PRO A 20 -1.26 6.84 -11.89
C PRO A 20 0.22 6.59 -12.12
N ALA A 21 1.04 7.65 -12.19
CA ALA A 21 2.47 7.51 -12.37
C ALA A 21 3.11 6.68 -11.24
N TYR A 22 3.97 5.74 -11.61
CA TYR A 22 4.68 4.88 -10.68
C TYR A 22 6.11 4.65 -11.16
N THR A 23 7.08 4.79 -10.26
CA THR A 23 8.50 4.53 -10.54
C THR A 23 8.89 3.20 -9.93
N ALA A 24 9.36 2.28 -10.78
CA ALA A 24 9.84 0.98 -10.34
C ALA A 24 11.25 1.10 -9.72
N SER A 25 11.49 0.36 -8.63
CA SER A 25 12.78 0.24 -7.94
C SER A 25 13.49 -1.09 -8.20
N GLY A 26 12.80 -2.08 -8.74
CA GLY A 26 13.31 -3.43 -8.94
C GLY A 26 12.45 -4.24 -9.91
N ASN A 27 12.23 -5.51 -9.59
CA ASN A 27 11.45 -6.43 -10.42
C ASN A 27 9.97 -6.56 -9.98
N GLU A 28 9.47 -5.67 -9.12
CA GLU A 28 8.14 -5.75 -8.54
C GLU A 28 7.02 -5.77 -9.59
N ARG A 29 7.12 -5.01 -10.67
CA ARG A 29 6.14 -5.04 -11.78
C ARG A 29 6.09 -6.42 -12.41
N PHE A 30 7.24 -6.99 -12.74
CA PHE A 30 7.35 -8.32 -13.32
C PHE A 30 6.82 -9.40 -12.36
N LEU A 31 7.15 -9.32 -11.07
CA LEU A 31 6.62 -10.24 -10.06
C LEU A 31 5.10 -10.15 -9.95
N PHE A 32 4.54 -8.94 -9.96
CA PHE A 32 3.09 -8.74 -9.96
C PHE A 32 2.45 -9.35 -11.21
N GLU A 33 2.97 -9.07 -12.40
CA GLU A 33 2.44 -9.61 -13.66
C GLU A 33 2.43 -11.14 -13.65
N LYS A 34 3.51 -11.77 -13.18
CA LYS A 34 3.59 -13.23 -13.06
C LYS A 34 2.67 -13.79 -11.99
N ALA A 35 2.51 -13.09 -10.86
CA ALA A 35 1.53 -13.46 -9.85
C ALA A 35 0.10 -13.37 -10.39
N TRP A 36 -0.22 -12.30 -11.13
CA TRP A 36 -1.51 -12.08 -11.78
C TRP A 36 -1.82 -13.16 -12.83
N GLU A 37 -0.90 -13.44 -13.76
CA GLU A 37 -1.03 -14.51 -14.76
C GLU A 37 -1.34 -15.87 -14.14
N ARG A 38 -0.85 -16.09 -12.91
CA ARG A 38 -1.03 -17.32 -12.13
C ARG A 38 -2.11 -17.23 -11.06
N ARG A 39 -2.79 -16.09 -10.93
CA ARG A 39 -3.85 -15.81 -9.94
C ARG A 39 -3.39 -16.02 -8.50
N LEU A 40 -2.11 -15.72 -8.23
CA LEU A 40 -1.48 -15.89 -6.93
C LEU A 40 -1.76 -14.67 -6.04
N PRO A 41 -2.18 -14.84 -4.78
CA PRO A 41 -2.32 -13.73 -3.85
C PRO A 41 -1.00 -13.00 -3.59
N LEU A 42 -1.04 -11.67 -3.44
CA LEU A 42 0.14 -10.85 -3.18
C LEU A 42 0.21 -10.28 -1.77
N LEU A 43 1.43 -10.26 -1.22
CA LEU A 43 1.78 -9.64 0.06
C LEU A 43 2.83 -8.57 -0.16
N LEU A 44 2.46 -7.30 -0.02
CA LEU A 44 3.35 -6.15 -0.15
C LEU A 44 3.92 -5.79 1.23
N LYS A 45 5.24 -5.80 1.36
CA LYS A 45 5.94 -5.49 2.62
C LYS A 45 6.81 -4.26 2.43
N GLY A 46 6.91 -3.40 3.42
CA GLY A 46 7.85 -2.28 3.40
C GLY A 46 7.41 -1.10 4.25
N PRO A 47 8.29 -0.11 4.47
CA PRO A 47 8.01 1.01 5.35
C PRO A 47 6.80 1.85 4.90
N THR A 48 6.24 2.64 5.81
CA THR A 48 5.19 3.61 5.44
C THR A 48 5.71 4.58 4.38
N GLY A 49 4.84 4.95 3.44
CA GLY A 49 5.17 5.88 2.36
C GLY A 49 6.23 5.36 1.36
N SER A 50 6.49 4.06 1.27
CA SER A 50 7.37 3.45 0.27
C SER A 50 6.72 3.18 -1.10
N GLY A 51 5.47 3.61 -1.30
CA GLY A 51 4.78 3.49 -2.59
C GLY A 51 3.96 2.20 -2.82
N LYS A 52 3.75 1.35 -1.81
CA LYS A 52 2.93 0.11 -1.92
C LYS A 52 1.52 0.34 -2.50
N THR A 53 0.79 1.31 -1.93
CA THR A 53 -0.58 1.66 -2.37
C THR A 53 -0.57 2.26 -3.78
N ARG A 54 0.44 3.08 -4.11
CA ARG A 54 0.61 3.63 -5.47
C ARG A 54 0.93 2.52 -6.48
N PHE A 55 1.76 1.56 -6.12
CA PHE A 55 2.08 0.40 -6.95
C PHE A 55 0.82 -0.41 -7.29
N ILE A 56 0.04 -0.83 -6.29
CA ILE A 56 -1.15 -1.65 -6.55
C ILE A 56 -2.20 -0.88 -7.37
N THR A 57 -2.33 0.43 -7.15
CA THR A 57 -3.21 1.31 -7.93
C THR A 57 -2.75 1.40 -9.39
N HIS A 58 -1.45 1.60 -9.62
CA HIS A 58 -0.87 1.62 -10.95
C HIS A 58 -1.10 0.30 -11.69
N MET A 59 -0.82 -0.85 -11.05
CA MET A 59 -0.97 -2.16 -11.68
C MET A 59 -2.44 -2.49 -11.98
N ALA A 60 -3.38 -2.12 -11.10
CA ALA A 60 -4.81 -2.30 -11.35
C ALA A 60 -5.28 -1.48 -12.57
N ALA A 61 -4.88 -0.20 -12.64
CA ALA A 61 -5.19 0.67 -13.76
C ALA A 61 -4.57 0.17 -15.08
N GLN A 62 -3.32 -0.31 -15.05
CA GLN A 62 -2.66 -0.91 -16.22
C GLN A 62 -3.39 -2.15 -16.75
N LEU A 63 -3.99 -2.95 -15.87
CA LEU A 63 -4.78 -4.13 -16.24
C LEU A 63 -6.23 -3.77 -16.63
N GLY A 64 -6.66 -2.52 -16.48
CA GLY A 64 -8.05 -2.11 -16.69
C GLY A 64 -9.02 -2.75 -15.69
N LEU A 65 -8.57 -3.05 -14.47
CA LEU A 65 -9.36 -3.72 -13.45
C LEU A 65 -9.83 -2.76 -12.35
N PRO A 66 -11.04 -2.92 -11.81
CA PRO A 66 -11.47 -2.17 -10.64
C PRO A 66 -10.61 -2.54 -9.42
N LEU A 67 -10.29 -1.53 -8.62
CA LEU A 67 -9.53 -1.67 -7.37
C LEU A 67 -10.44 -1.37 -6.18
N PHE A 68 -10.64 -2.37 -5.33
CA PHE A 68 -11.38 -2.26 -4.08
C PHE A 68 -10.39 -2.16 -2.93
N THR A 69 -10.07 -0.94 -2.50
CA THR A 69 -9.16 -0.69 -1.38
C THR A 69 -9.93 -0.68 -0.06
N VAL A 70 -9.39 -1.39 0.93
CA VAL A 70 -9.87 -1.39 2.32
C VAL A 70 -8.71 -1.02 3.23
N ALA A 71 -8.84 0.08 3.96
CA ALA A 71 -7.92 0.43 5.03
C ALA A 71 -8.27 -0.39 6.27
N CYS A 72 -7.34 -1.23 6.73
CA CYS A 72 -7.55 -2.07 7.89
C CYS A 72 -7.31 -1.31 9.21
N HIS A 73 -8.15 -1.61 10.20
CA HIS A 73 -8.09 -1.05 11.54
C HIS A 73 -8.75 -2.03 12.53
N ASP A 74 -8.56 -1.80 13.84
CA ASP A 74 -8.94 -2.77 14.89
C ASP A 74 -10.45 -3.06 14.97
N ASP A 75 -11.30 -2.17 14.48
CA ASP A 75 -12.74 -2.38 14.41
C ASP A 75 -13.21 -3.10 13.14
N LEU A 76 -12.35 -3.29 12.13
CA LEU A 76 -12.71 -3.93 10.87
C LEU A 76 -12.97 -5.43 11.10
N SER A 77 -14.21 -5.87 10.84
CA SER A 77 -14.62 -7.26 11.01
C SER A 77 -14.73 -8.02 9.69
N ALA A 78 -14.81 -9.36 9.78
CA ALA A 78 -15.14 -10.22 8.64
C ALA A 78 -16.43 -9.82 7.89
N ALA A 79 -17.44 -9.33 8.63
CA ALA A 79 -18.72 -8.93 8.06
C ALA A 79 -18.62 -7.62 7.27
N ASP A 80 -17.71 -6.72 7.63
CA ASP A 80 -17.51 -5.49 6.86
C ASP A 80 -16.85 -5.77 5.51
N LEU A 81 -16.02 -6.82 5.41
CA LEU A 81 -15.43 -7.28 4.15
C LEU A 81 -16.40 -8.06 3.27
N THR A 82 -17.15 -8.99 3.86
CA THR A 82 -18.03 -9.89 3.11
C THR A 82 -19.41 -9.28 2.85
N GLY A 83 -19.94 -8.51 3.78
CA GLY A 83 -21.24 -7.87 3.66
C GLY A 83 -22.09 -8.08 4.91
N ARG A 84 -23.15 -7.28 4.97
CA ARG A 84 -24.06 -7.25 6.11
C ARG A 84 -25.46 -6.88 5.67
N HIS A 85 -26.45 -7.31 6.45
CA HIS A 85 -27.81 -6.84 6.31
C HIS A 85 -27.96 -5.45 6.91
N LEU A 86 -28.54 -4.52 6.15
CA LEU A 86 -28.89 -3.17 6.58
C LEU A 86 -30.40 -3.00 6.54
N LEU A 87 -30.92 -2.21 7.49
CA LEU A 87 -32.32 -1.78 7.46
C LEU A 87 -32.45 -0.59 6.51
N LYS A 88 -33.25 -0.74 5.45
CA LYS A 88 -33.60 0.34 4.53
C LYS A 88 -35.11 0.38 4.38
N GLY A 89 -35.72 1.48 4.85
CA GLY A 89 -37.18 1.69 4.72
C GLY A 89 -38.05 0.67 5.47
N GLY A 90 -37.53 0.02 6.50
CA GLY A 90 -38.23 -1.04 7.24
C GLY A 90 -37.88 -2.46 6.79
N ASP A 91 -37.26 -2.62 5.62
CA ASP A 91 -36.82 -3.92 5.10
C ASP A 91 -35.36 -4.22 5.43
N THR A 92 -35.07 -5.51 5.60
CA THR A 92 -33.71 -6.01 5.82
C THR A 92 -33.09 -6.38 4.47
N VAL A 93 -32.14 -5.58 3.99
CA VAL A 93 -31.52 -5.74 2.66
C VAL A 93 -30.06 -6.13 2.83
N TRP A 94 -29.61 -7.14 2.08
CA TRP A 94 -28.19 -7.51 2.03
C TRP A 94 -27.38 -6.46 1.26
N VAL A 95 -26.23 -6.09 1.80
CA VAL A 95 -25.28 -5.20 1.13
C VAL A 95 -23.91 -5.88 1.12
N ASP A 96 -23.39 -6.12 -0.09
CA ASP A 96 -22.07 -6.70 -0.31
C ASP A 96 -20.97 -5.80 0.25
N GLY A 97 -20.03 -6.42 0.96
CA GLY A 97 -18.79 -5.77 1.35
C GLY A 97 -17.81 -5.65 0.17
N PRO A 98 -16.69 -4.92 0.34
CA PRO A 98 -15.70 -4.70 -0.70
C PRO A 98 -15.07 -6.00 -1.23
N LEU A 99 -14.84 -7.00 -0.38
CA LEU A 99 -14.29 -8.29 -0.81
C LEU A 99 -15.29 -9.05 -1.70
N THR A 100 -16.56 -9.04 -1.30
CA THR A 100 -17.62 -9.69 -2.08
C THR A 100 -17.85 -9.02 -3.42
N ARG A 101 -17.87 -7.68 -3.46
CA ARG A 101 -17.93 -6.93 -4.72
C ARG A 101 -16.77 -7.26 -5.64
N ALA A 102 -15.54 -7.26 -5.12
CA ALA A 102 -14.36 -7.64 -5.90
C ALA A 102 -14.46 -9.07 -6.49
N VAL A 103 -15.02 -10.02 -5.72
CA VAL A 103 -15.26 -11.39 -6.20
C VAL A 103 -16.35 -11.43 -7.27
N ARG A 104 -17.47 -10.72 -7.10
CA ARG A 104 -18.57 -10.72 -8.08
C ARG A 104 -18.23 -10.01 -9.37
N GLU A 105 -17.65 -8.83 -9.27
CA GLU A 105 -17.36 -7.95 -10.40
C GLU A 105 -16.06 -8.38 -11.12
N GLY A 106 -15.17 -9.09 -10.42
CA GLY A 106 -13.80 -9.29 -10.85
C GLY A 106 -12.99 -8.02 -10.67
N GLY A 107 -11.77 -8.14 -10.15
CA GLY A 107 -10.90 -7.01 -9.87
C GLY A 107 -9.89 -7.30 -8.78
N LEU A 108 -9.19 -6.26 -8.36
CA LEU A 108 -8.22 -6.33 -7.27
C LEU A 108 -8.88 -5.93 -5.96
N CYS A 109 -8.86 -6.82 -4.97
CA CYS A 109 -9.16 -6.45 -3.59
C CYS A 109 -7.85 -6.18 -2.85
N TYR A 110 -7.63 -4.93 -2.44
CA TYR A 110 -6.43 -4.52 -1.72
C TYR A 110 -6.75 -4.21 -0.25
N LEU A 111 -6.18 -5.00 0.67
CA LEU A 111 -6.28 -4.75 2.11
C LEU A 111 -4.99 -4.08 2.61
N ASP A 112 -5.07 -2.78 2.84
CA ASP A 112 -3.95 -1.97 3.32
C ASP A 112 -3.80 -2.15 4.84
N GLU A 113 -2.60 -2.47 5.30
CA GLU A 113 -2.28 -2.67 6.73
C GLU A 113 -3.08 -3.82 7.39
N ILE A 114 -3.17 -4.98 6.72
CA ILE A 114 -4.01 -6.15 7.11
C ILE A 114 -3.86 -6.63 8.56
N VAL A 115 -2.71 -6.37 9.16
CA VAL A 115 -2.32 -6.73 10.52
C VAL A 115 -2.94 -5.83 11.59
N GLU A 116 -3.44 -4.65 11.21
CA GLU A 116 -4.27 -3.80 12.09
C GLU A 116 -5.72 -4.26 12.13
N ALA A 117 -6.15 -5.14 11.22
CA ALA A 117 -7.49 -5.72 11.27
C ALA A 117 -7.63 -6.75 12.38
N ARG A 118 -8.88 -7.01 12.76
CA ARG A 118 -9.22 -8.13 13.65
C ARG A 118 -8.77 -9.46 13.05
N LYS A 119 -8.45 -10.43 13.92
CA LYS A 119 -7.89 -11.72 13.50
C LYS A 119 -8.83 -12.55 12.60
N ASP A 120 -10.14 -12.34 12.68
CA ASP A 120 -11.16 -12.98 11.84
C ASP A 120 -11.10 -12.51 10.39
N VAL A 121 -10.69 -11.27 10.12
CA VAL A 121 -10.50 -10.74 8.76
C VAL A 121 -9.52 -11.61 7.96
N ALA A 122 -8.37 -11.97 8.55
CA ALA A 122 -7.39 -12.81 7.86
C ALA A 122 -7.91 -14.22 7.54
N VAL A 123 -8.83 -14.75 8.36
CA VAL A 123 -9.40 -16.11 8.18
C VAL A 123 -10.34 -16.15 6.98
N VAL A 124 -11.14 -15.10 6.76
CA VAL A 124 -12.03 -14.97 5.60
C VAL A 124 -11.27 -15.05 4.28
N LEU A 125 -10.00 -14.63 4.25
CA LEU A 125 -9.18 -14.67 3.03
C LEU A 125 -8.69 -16.07 2.69
N HIS A 126 -8.70 -17.04 3.63
CA HIS A 126 -8.07 -18.34 3.42
C HIS A 126 -8.68 -19.13 2.24
N PRO A 127 -10.01 -19.24 2.09
CA PRO A 127 -10.61 -19.96 0.96
C PRO A 127 -10.40 -19.27 -0.40
N LEU A 128 -10.13 -17.96 -0.41
CA LEU A 128 -9.81 -17.21 -1.62
C LEU A 128 -8.33 -17.29 -2.02
N THR A 129 -7.46 -17.68 -1.08
CA THR A 129 -6.01 -17.74 -1.26
C THR A 129 -5.47 -19.16 -1.41
N ASP A 130 -6.34 -20.18 -1.36
CA ASP A 130 -6.02 -21.55 -1.76
C ASP A 130 -6.63 -21.90 -3.12
N ASP A 131 -6.38 -23.14 -3.57
CA ASP A 131 -6.77 -23.60 -4.91
C ASP A 131 -8.27 -23.56 -5.19
N ARG A 132 -9.12 -23.49 -4.15
CA ARG A 132 -10.58 -23.44 -4.32
C ARG A 132 -11.05 -22.10 -4.84
N ARG A 133 -10.38 -21.00 -4.45
CA ARG A 133 -10.73 -19.61 -4.81
C ARG A 133 -12.23 -19.33 -4.65
N ILE A 134 -12.77 -19.64 -3.47
CA ILE A 134 -14.20 -19.45 -3.13
C ILE A 134 -14.37 -18.44 -1.99
N LEU A 135 -15.53 -17.78 -1.93
CA LEU A 135 -15.95 -16.95 -0.80
C LEU A 135 -17.33 -17.42 -0.30
N PRO A 136 -17.38 -18.18 0.81
CA PRO A 136 -18.63 -18.51 1.47
C PRO A 136 -19.23 -17.28 2.16
N LEU A 137 -20.50 -16.97 1.88
CA LEU A 137 -21.26 -15.92 2.53
C LEU A 137 -22.27 -16.55 3.50
N GLU A 138 -21.84 -16.84 4.72
CA GLU A 138 -22.64 -17.57 5.71
C GLU A 138 -24.01 -16.94 5.97
N ARG A 139 -24.11 -15.61 5.91
CA ARG A 139 -25.34 -14.87 6.20
C ARG A 139 -26.39 -14.95 5.09
N THR A 140 -25.97 -15.15 3.85
CA THR A 140 -26.87 -15.31 2.70
C THR A 140 -26.99 -16.78 2.25
N GLY A 141 -26.10 -17.65 2.71
CA GLY A 141 -25.99 -19.04 2.26
C GLY A 141 -25.32 -19.20 0.89
N GLU A 142 -24.81 -18.12 0.29
CA GLU A 142 -24.20 -18.15 -1.03
C GLU A 142 -22.76 -18.64 -0.97
N LEU A 143 -22.34 -19.34 -2.02
CA LEU A 143 -20.95 -19.72 -2.23
C LEU A 143 -20.46 -19.11 -3.54
N LEU A 144 -19.65 -18.06 -3.44
CA LEU A 144 -19.10 -17.39 -4.60
C LEU A 144 -17.81 -18.07 -5.07
N THR A 145 -17.65 -18.20 -6.38
CA THR A 145 -16.39 -18.65 -7.00
C THR A 145 -15.70 -17.44 -7.60
N ALA A 146 -14.46 -17.19 -7.20
CA ALA A 146 -13.72 -16.03 -7.66
C ALA A 146 -13.31 -16.17 -9.14
N PRO A 147 -13.64 -15.18 -9.99
CA PRO A 147 -13.38 -15.25 -11.41
C PRO A 147 -11.86 -15.21 -11.70
N PRO A 148 -11.43 -15.57 -12.92
CA PRO A 148 -10.05 -15.40 -13.34
C PRO A 148 -9.53 -13.96 -13.19
N SER A 149 -10.41 -12.97 -13.31
CA SER A 149 -10.14 -11.54 -13.16
C SER A 149 -10.05 -11.07 -11.70
N PHE A 150 -10.18 -11.96 -10.71
CA PHE A 150 -10.06 -11.61 -9.29
C PHE A 150 -8.67 -11.89 -8.73
N MET A 151 -8.13 -10.94 -7.97
CA MET A 151 -6.89 -11.09 -7.22
C MET A 151 -6.97 -10.39 -5.86
N ILE A 152 -6.37 -11.00 -4.84
CA ILE A 152 -6.17 -10.36 -3.52
C ILE A 152 -4.74 -9.86 -3.42
N ALA A 153 -4.58 -8.63 -2.98
CA ALA A 153 -3.33 -8.08 -2.49
C ALA A 153 -3.53 -7.59 -1.05
N VAL A 154 -2.54 -7.82 -0.19
CA VAL A 154 -2.53 -7.29 1.18
C VAL A 154 -1.21 -6.60 1.47
N SER A 155 -1.19 -5.62 2.35
CA SER A 155 0.04 -4.92 2.75
C SER A 155 0.26 -4.93 4.26
N TYR A 156 1.52 -4.80 4.68
CA TYR A 156 1.85 -4.36 6.03
C TYR A 156 3.25 -3.73 6.11
N ASN A 157 3.48 -2.96 7.17
CA ASN A 157 4.79 -2.38 7.50
C ASN A 157 5.53 -3.26 8.53
N PRO A 158 6.58 -4.02 8.13
CA PRO A 158 7.35 -4.81 9.08
C PRO A 158 8.15 -3.91 10.04
N GLY A 159 8.03 -4.17 11.34
CA GLY A 159 8.79 -3.45 12.39
C GLY A 159 8.10 -2.20 12.94
N TYR A 160 6.95 -1.80 12.38
CA TYR A 160 6.09 -0.74 12.92
C TYR A 160 5.19 -1.23 14.08
N GLN A 161 4.86 -2.52 14.07
CA GLN A 161 3.82 -3.05 14.93
C GLN A 161 4.33 -3.51 16.29
N ASN A 162 3.47 -3.30 17.29
CA ASN A 162 3.45 -4.05 18.54
C ASN A 162 3.81 -5.51 18.25
N LEU A 163 4.78 -6.07 18.98
CA LEU A 163 5.26 -7.45 18.86
C LEU A 163 4.11 -8.50 18.80
N LEU A 164 2.94 -8.13 19.31
CA LEU A 164 1.70 -8.91 19.39
C LEU A 164 0.84 -8.92 18.11
N LYS A 165 0.98 -7.94 17.21
CA LYS A 165 0.19 -7.81 15.97
C LYS A 165 1.03 -8.17 14.74
N ASN A 166 1.28 -9.46 14.57
CA ASN A 166 2.00 -10.00 13.41
C ASN A 166 1.10 -10.92 12.58
N LEU A 167 1.28 -10.91 11.26
CA LEU A 167 0.59 -11.85 10.38
C LEU A 167 1.06 -13.28 10.68
N LYS A 168 0.12 -14.18 11.02
CA LYS A 168 0.44 -15.58 11.36
C LYS A 168 1.23 -16.25 10.22
N PRO A 169 2.21 -17.13 10.51
CA PRO A 169 2.95 -17.86 9.47
C PRO A 169 2.05 -18.57 8.46
N SER A 170 0.95 -19.18 8.93
CA SER A 170 -0.03 -19.87 8.08
C SER A 170 -0.77 -18.96 7.11
N THR A 171 -0.93 -17.67 7.44
CA THR A 171 -1.49 -16.68 6.51
C THR A 171 -0.40 -16.21 5.56
N ARG A 172 0.82 -15.92 6.03
CA ARG A 172 1.95 -15.51 5.18
C ARG A 172 2.29 -16.51 4.09
N GLN A 173 2.25 -17.81 4.38
CA GLN A 173 2.57 -18.89 3.42
C GLN A 173 1.52 -19.06 2.30
N ARG A 174 0.45 -18.27 2.29
CA ARG A 174 -0.57 -18.26 1.23
C ARG A 174 -0.35 -17.15 0.18
N PHE A 175 0.70 -16.35 0.33
CA PHE A 175 0.96 -15.19 -0.53
C PHE A 175 2.36 -15.23 -1.13
N VAL A 176 2.46 -14.81 -2.39
CA VAL A 176 3.72 -14.38 -3.00
C VAL A 176 4.06 -12.99 -2.44
N SER A 177 5.29 -12.82 -1.95
CA SER A 177 5.69 -11.57 -1.31
C SER A 177 6.52 -10.67 -2.23
N ILE A 178 6.24 -9.37 -2.21
CA ILE A 178 7.08 -8.34 -2.81
C ILE A 178 7.52 -7.39 -1.69
N SER A 179 8.82 -7.16 -1.57
CA SER A 179 9.40 -6.26 -0.60
C SER A 179 9.71 -4.91 -1.23
N PHE A 180 9.27 -3.86 -0.58
CA PHE A 180 9.49 -2.47 -0.91
C PHE A 180 10.42 -1.85 0.12
N ASP A 181 11.24 -0.93 -0.35
CA ASP A 181 12.02 0.00 0.46
C ASP A 181 11.89 1.39 -0.16
N PHE A 182 12.52 2.40 0.42
CA PHE A 182 12.61 3.71 -0.19
C PHE A 182 13.37 3.65 -1.52
N LEU A 183 12.99 4.51 -2.46
CA LEU A 183 13.57 4.55 -3.80
C LEU A 183 15.08 4.83 -3.75
N PRO A 184 15.86 4.35 -4.73
CA PRO A 184 17.22 4.84 -4.96
C PRO A 184 17.24 6.37 -5.08
N ARG A 185 18.34 7.00 -4.65
CA ARG A 185 18.45 8.47 -4.54
C ARG A 185 17.89 9.22 -5.75
N GLU A 186 18.39 8.92 -6.96
CA GLU A 186 17.96 9.64 -8.18
C GLU A 186 16.48 9.41 -8.51
N ALA A 187 15.97 8.19 -8.29
CA ALA A 187 14.57 7.88 -8.51
C ALA A 187 13.66 8.57 -7.49
N GLU A 188 14.10 8.69 -6.24
CA GLU A 188 13.38 9.44 -5.20
C GLU A 188 13.32 10.94 -5.52
N ILE A 189 14.43 11.52 -6.01
CA ILE A 189 14.50 12.91 -6.44
C ILE A 189 13.49 13.16 -7.56
N ALA A 190 13.51 12.35 -8.61
CA ALA A 190 12.60 12.50 -9.75
C ALA A 190 11.12 12.41 -9.32
N VAL A 191 10.79 11.45 -8.44
CA VAL A 191 9.43 11.31 -7.91
C VAL A 191 9.03 12.52 -7.06
N VAL A 192 9.88 12.96 -6.14
CA VAL A 192 9.56 14.11 -5.28
C VAL A 192 9.44 15.40 -6.10
N ALA A 193 10.31 15.61 -7.10
CA ALA A 193 10.25 16.74 -8.01
C ALA A 193 8.93 16.75 -8.79
N GLN A 194 8.56 15.60 -9.39
CA GLN A 194 7.29 15.46 -10.11
C GLN A 194 6.06 15.75 -9.22
N GLU A 195 6.03 15.22 -8.00
CA GLU A 195 4.88 15.37 -7.10
C GLU A 195 4.77 16.76 -6.46
N SER A 196 5.91 17.40 -6.20
CA SER A 196 5.93 18.72 -5.55
C SER A 196 5.91 19.89 -6.52
N GLY A 197 6.30 19.68 -7.78
CA GLY A 197 6.52 20.73 -8.77
C GLY A 197 7.83 21.51 -8.59
N LEU A 198 8.72 21.09 -7.69
CA LEU A 198 10.07 21.66 -7.56
C LEU A 198 11.05 21.04 -8.56
N ASP A 199 12.05 21.82 -8.95
CA ASP A 199 13.18 21.33 -9.72
C ASP A 199 13.98 20.27 -8.94
N GLU A 200 14.49 19.25 -9.63
CA GLU A 200 15.29 18.17 -9.04
C GLU A 200 16.48 18.68 -8.22
N ALA A 201 17.11 19.79 -8.65
CA ALA A 201 18.22 20.41 -7.93
C ALA A 201 17.81 20.97 -6.55
N ALA A 202 16.58 21.47 -6.41
CA ALA A 202 16.04 21.94 -5.14
C ALA A 202 15.58 20.77 -4.24
N VAL A 203 15.19 19.66 -4.85
CA VAL A 203 14.73 18.44 -4.16
C VAL A 203 15.89 17.60 -3.63
N ALA A 204 17.01 17.53 -4.35
CA ALA A 204 18.13 16.66 -4.02
C ALA A 204 18.60 16.78 -2.55
N PRO A 205 18.78 17.98 -1.97
CA PRO A 205 19.17 18.12 -0.56
C PRO A 205 18.12 17.57 0.42
N LEU A 206 16.83 17.65 0.09
CA LEU A 206 15.75 17.11 0.94
C LEU A 206 15.79 15.57 0.95
N VAL A 207 16.05 14.96 -0.20
CA VAL A 207 16.22 13.51 -0.32
C VAL A 207 17.48 13.06 0.43
N ASP A 208 18.59 13.79 0.30
CA ASP A 208 19.83 13.48 1.03
C ASP A 208 19.64 13.58 2.55
N LEU A 209 18.90 14.58 3.02
CA LEU A 209 18.50 14.69 4.42
C LEU A 209 17.65 13.47 4.85
N ALA A 210 16.61 13.13 4.10
CA ALA A 210 15.77 11.98 4.41
C ALA A 210 16.57 10.68 4.49
N ARG A 211 17.50 10.47 3.56
CA ARG A 211 18.42 9.32 3.54
C ARG A 211 19.31 9.27 4.77
N ARG A 212 19.84 10.42 5.21
CA ARG A 212 20.62 10.51 6.44
C ARG A 212 19.78 10.23 7.68
N LEU A 213 18.58 10.78 7.77
CA LEU A 213 17.69 10.57 8.92
C LEU A 213 17.22 9.11 9.00
N ARG A 214 17.00 8.43 7.87
CA ARG A 214 16.68 6.98 7.84
C ARG A 214 17.74 6.11 8.49
N THR A 215 19.01 6.52 8.53
CA THR A 215 20.07 5.74 9.21
C THR A 215 19.99 5.81 10.73
N LEU A 216 19.23 6.75 11.27
CA LEU A 216 19.01 6.91 12.72
C LEU A 216 17.86 6.02 13.24
N LYS A 217 17.16 5.31 12.34
CA LYS A 217 16.08 4.40 12.70
C LYS A 217 16.56 3.35 13.70
N GLY A 218 15.82 3.20 14.81
CA GLY A 218 16.13 2.25 15.88
C GLY A 218 17.25 2.69 16.82
N GLN A 219 17.76 3.93 16.67
CA GLN A 219 18.69 4.57 17.61
C GLN A 219 18.01 5.78 18.24
N ASP A 220 17.73 6.80 17.41
CA ASP A 220 17.19 8.09 17.84
C ASP A 220 15.74 8.30 17.39
N ILE A 221 15.28 7.58 16.36
CA ILE A 221 13.90 7.67 15.84
C ILE A 221 13.30 6.29 15.66
N GLU A 222 11.99 6.17 15.91
CA GLU A 222 11.25 4.91 15.76
C GLU A 222 11.14 4.50 14.28
N GLU A 223 10.91 5.48 13.40
CA GLU A 223 10.75 5.29 11.96
C GLU A 223 11.64 6.21 11.14
N GLY A 224 12.09 5.72 9.99
CA GLY A 224 12.81 6.55 9.02
C GLY A 224 11.87 7.47 8.26
N VAL A 225 12.41 8.58 7.75
CA VAL A 225 11.66 9.57 6.97
C VAL A 225 11.04 8.95 5.74
N SER A 226 9.71 8.95 5.64
CA SER A 226 9.02 8.44 4.46
C SER A 226 9.17 9.37 3.25
N THR A 227 9.13 8.84 2.03
CA THR A 227 9.12 9.66 0.80
C THR A 227 7.96 10.66 0.80
N ARG A 228 6.83 10.33 1.45
CA ARG A 228 5.69 11.24 1.64
C ARG A 228 6.07 12.52 2.39
N LEU A 229 6.87 12.43 3.46
CA LEU A 229 7.30 13.61 4.22
C LEU A 229 8.24 14.49 3.39
N VAL A 230 9.07 13.88 2.53
CA VAL A 230 9.93 14.62 1.59
C VAL A 230 9.09 15.38 0.55
N VAL A 231 8.05 14.74 0.01
CA VAL A 231 7.07 15.40 -0.86
C VAL A 231 6.41 16.58 -0.15
N TYR A 232 5.95 16.41 1.10
CA TYR A 232 5.34 17.50 1.86
C TYR A 232 6.29 18.69 2.07
N ALA A 233 7.55 18.43 2.46
CA ALA A 233 8.54 19.48 2.60
C ALA A 233 8.80 20.21 1.28
N ALA A 234 8.96 19.46 0.18
CA ALA A 234 9.15 20.01 -1.15
C ALA A 234 7.93 20.85 -1.61
N SER A 235 6.71 20.37 -1.40
CA SER A 235 5.48 21.10 -1.73
C SER A 235 5.32 22.39 -0.92
N LEU A 236 5.70 22.40 0.37
CA LEU A 236 5.69 23.62 1.18
C LEU A 236 6.70 24.65 0.67
N ILE A 237 7.89 24.20 0.24
CA ILE A 237 8.90 25.07 -0.38
C ILE A 237 8.39 25.62 -1.72
N ALA A 238 7.75 24.79 -2.55
CA ALA A 238 7.12 25.22 -3.80
C ALA A 238 6.04 26.28 -3.57
N ALA A 239 5.32 26.19 -2.44
CA ALA A 239 4.33 27.17 -2.01
C ALA A 239 4.94 28.46 -1.40
N GLY A 240 6.28 28.57 -1.33
CA GLY A 240 7.00 29.76 -0.88
C GLY A 240 7.42 29.76 0.59
N LEU A 241 7.24 28.65 1.33
CA LEU A 241 7.72 28.55 2.70
C LEU A 241 9.25 28.44 2.73
N PRO A 242 9.97 29.12 3.64
CA PRO A 242 11.41 28.96 3.78
C PRO A 242 11.78 27.50 4.01
N ARG A 243 12.83 27.02 3.31
CA ARG A 243 13.28 25.62 3.35
C ARG A 243 13.47 25.06 4.76
N GLN A 244 14.02 25.86 5.68
CA GLN A 244 14.22 25.44 7.06
C GLN A 244 12.89 25.19 7.79
N GLU A 245 11.91 26.09 7.63
CA GLU A 245 10.58 25.96 8.24
C GLU A 245 9.82 24.77 7.65
N ALA A 246 9.90 24.56 6.32
CA ALA A 246 9.29 23.43 5.64
C ALA A 246 9.85 22.08 6.13
N VAL A 247 11.17 21.99 6.29
CA VAL A 247 11.83 20.77 6.80
C VAL A 247 11.44 20.51 8.25
N ILE A 248 11.41 21.55 9.09
CA ILE A 248 10.99 21.38 10.49
C ILE A 248 9.55 20.87 10.52
N ALA A 249 8.62 21.56 9.87
CA ALA A 249 7.19 21.24 9.95
C ALA A 249 6.83 19.89 9.31
N ALA A 250 7.43 19.53 8.17
CA ALA A 250 7.02 18.35 7.40
C ALA A 250 7.90 17.12 7.64
N ILE A 251 9.16 17.28 8.04
CA ILE A 251 10.08 16.17 8.26
C ILE A 251 10.38 15.99 9.74
N ILE A 252 10.72 17.04 10.49
CA ILE A 252 11.25 16.86 11.86
C ILE A 252 10.12 16.68 12.88
N GLU A 253 9.14 17.59 12.94
CA GLU A 253 8.02 17.50 13.90
C GLU A 253 7.30 16.14 13.83
N PRO A 254 7.02 15.55 12.65
CA PRO A 254 6.31 14.27 12.59
C PRO A 254 7.12 13.05 13.06
N LEU A 255 8.44 13.18 13.26
CA LEU A 255 9.30 12.06 13.65
C LEU A 255 9.42 11.89 15.16
N THR A 256 9.20 12.95 15.95
CA THR A 256 9.44 12.92 17.39
C THR A 256 8.76 14.07 18.12
N ASP A 257 8.17 13.76 19.27
CA ASP A 257 7.70 14.74 20.26
C ASP A 257 8.79 15.06 21.30
N GLU A 258 9.93 14.37 21.28
CA GLU A 258 11.00 14.53 22.28
C GLU A 258 11.87 15.75 21.95
N PRO A 259 11.95 16.76 22.83
CA PRO A 259 12.67 18.00 22.53
C PRO A 259 14.17 17.80 22.24
N GLU A 260 14.82 16.84 22.93
CA GLU A 260 16.24 16.55 22.75
C GLU A 260 16.52 15.88 21.40
N VAL A 261 15.71 14.88 21.03
CA VAL A 261 15.79 14.23 19.71
C VAL A 261 15.52 15.26 18.62
N ARG A 262 14.46 16.05 18.75
CA ARG A 262 14.11 17.13 17.82
C ARG A 262 15.27 18.09 17.59
N ALA A 263 15.93 18.55 18.66
CA ALA A 263 17.10 19.43 18.54
C ALA A 263 18.24 18.75 17.76
N GLY A 264 18.52 17.47 18.03
CA GLY A 264 19.51 16.69 17.26
C GLY A 264 19.17 16.59 15.78
N LEU A 265 17.91 16.31 15.43
CA LEU A 265 17.46 16.23 14.03
C LEU A 265 17.57 17.58 13.31
N VAL A 266 17.32 18.70 14.01
CA VAL A 266 17.50 20.05 13.46
C VAL A 266 18.97 20.33 13.14
N GLU A 267 19.91 19.91 14.00
CA GLU A 267 21.34 20.06 13.72
C GLU A 267 21.79 19.21 12.52
N VAL A 268 21.28 17.98 12.39
CA VAL A 268 21.51 17.15 11.19
C VAL A 268 20.97 17.84 9.94
N ALA A 269 19.75 18.38 10.00
CA ALA A 269 19.16 19.11 8.88
C ALA A 269 19.99 20.33 8.51
N ARG A 270 20.47 21.11 9.47
CA ARG A 270 21.35 22.27 9.21
C ARG A 270 22.65 21.84 8.53
N ALA A 271 23.27 20.75 8.97
CA ALA A 271 24.52 20.26 8.40
C ALA A 271 24.38 19.75 6.96
N VAL A 272 23.24 19.12 6.62
CA VAL A 272 22.99 18.58 5.27
C VAL A 272 22.50 19.65 4.29
N LEU A 273 21.78 20.67 4.77
CA LEU A 273 21.16 21.70 3.95
C LEU A 273 21.96 23.00 3.84
N ALA A 274 23.14 23.06 4.47
CA ALA A 274 24.06 24.21 4.43
C ALA A 274 24.55 24.52 3.02
#